data_AF-A0A327Z875-F1
#
_entry.id   AF-A0A327Z875-F1
#
_cell.length_a   1.000
_cell.length_b   1.000
_cell.length_c   1.000
_cell.angle_alpha   90.00
_cell.angle_beta   90.00
_cell.angle_gamma   90.00
#
_symmetry.space_group_name_H-M   'P 1'
#
loop_
_entity.id
_entity.type
_entity.pdbx_description
1 polymer ?
#
loop_
_entity_poly.entity_id
_entity_poly.type
_entity_poly.pdbx_seq_one_letter_code
_entity_poly.pdbx_strand_id
1 'polypeptide(L)'
;MGCVMTEPAGSDGIVDPEIALKREVETLAQRFPDVERADLDERVHEAYDKLKDEATIDSHLVAMTENRVTEDLRAEGETVHVRGEDAG
;
A
#
# COMPACT_ATOMS: atom_id res chain seq x y z
N MET A 1 -14.72 26.30 27.76
CA MET A 1 -15.12 24.95 27.30
C MET A 1 -15.80 25.12 25.95
N GLY A 2 -15.08 24.85 24.87
CA GLY A 2 -15.61 24.93 23.50
C GLY A 2 -14.75 24.00 22.67
N CYS A 3 -15.34 22.89 22.23
CA CYS A 3 -14.66 21.80 21.55
C CYS A 3 -13.92 22.30 20.30
N VAL A 4 -12.62 22.03 20.22
CA VAL A 4 -11.88 22.04 18.97
C VAL A 4 -12.54 21.01 18.06
N MET A 5 -13.06 21.47 16.94
CA MET A 5 -13.42 20.58 15.84
C MET A 5 -12.14 19.86 15.43
N THR A 6 -12.04 18.57 15.75
CA THR A 6 -11.11 17.71 15.03
C THR A 6 -11.67 17.61 13.62
N GLU A 7 -11.15 18.47 12.75
CA GLU A 7 -11.37 18.36 11.32
C GLU A 7 -11.11 16.89 10.93
N PRO A 8 -12.02 16.22 10.22
CA PRO A 8 -11.64 14.95 9.61
C PRO A 8 -10.51 15.31 8.65
N ALA A 9 -9.31 14.77 8.89
CA ALA A 9 -8.20 14.82 7.95
C ALA A 9 -8.62 14.05 6.68
N GLY A 10 -9.45 14.69 5.87
CA GLY A 10 -9.89 14.23 4.58
C GLY A 10 -8.96 14.79 3.53
N SER A 11 -8.08 13.91 3.05
CA SER A 11 -7.56 13.90 1.69
C SER A 11 -6.70 15.09 1.26
N ASP A 12 -5.38 15.02 1.46
CA ASP A 12 -4.41 15.62 0.55
C ASP A 12 -3.04 14.91 0.63
N GLY A 13 -2.59 14.36 -0.51
CA GLY A 13 -1.26 13.77 -0.69
C GLY A 13 -1.12 12.34 -0.19
N ILE A 14 -0.55 11.47 -1.02
CA ILE A 14 0.03 10.20 -0.58
C ILE A 14 0.90 10.53 0.65
N VAL A 15 0.49 10.11 1.85
CA VAL A 15 1.33 10.29 3.04
C VAL A 15 2.64 9.59 2.73
N ASP A 16 3.70 10.38 2.58
CA ASP A 16 5.01 9.85 2.26
C ASP A 16 5.35 8.79 3.30
N PRO A 17 5.54 7.52 2.92
CA PRO A 17 5.67 6.42 3.86
C PRO A 17 6.82 6.66 4.83
N GLU A 18 7.88 7.37 4.41
CA GLU A 18 8.97 7.76 5.29
C GLU A 18 8.53 8.69 6.44
N ILE A 19 7.58 9.61 6.20
CA ILE A 19 7.06 10.50 7.24
C ILE A 19 6.23 9.70 8.26
N ALA A 20 5.47 8.70 7.79
CA ALA A 20 4.74 7.80 8.67
C ALA A 20 5.67 6.92 9.51
N LEU A 21 6.71 6.34 8.89
CA LEU A 21 7.70 5.49 9.56
C LEU A 21 8.49 6.27 10.62
N LYS A 22 8.90 7.51 10.33
CA LYS A 22 9.60 8.36 11.32
C LYS A 22 8.75 8.62 12.57
N ARG A 23 7.45 8.88 12.42
CA ARG A 23 6.52 9.06 13.56
C ARG A 23 6.38 7.77 14.38
N GLU A 24 6.41 6.62 13.71
CA GLU A 24 6.36 5.32 14.38
C GLU A 24 7.63 5.07 15.21
N VAL A 25 8.81 5.36 14.64
CA VAL A 25 10.08 5.29 15.38
C VAL A 25 10.06 6.20 16.61
N GLU A 26 9.52 7.40 16.51
CA GLU A 26 9.38 8.32 17.66
C GLU A 26 8.42 7.80 18.73
N THR A 27 7.36 7.12 18.33
CA THR A 27 6.40 6.48 19.24
C THR A 27 7.03 5.27 19.92
N LEU A 28 7.78 4.46 19.19
CA LEU A 28 8.48 3.28 19.71
C LEU A 28 9.64 3.68 20.62
N ALA A 29 10.39 4.72 20.30
CA ALA A 29 11.47 5.22 21.14
C ALA A 29 10.96 5.70 22.52
N GLN A 30 9.75 6.26 22.58
CA GLN A 30 9.10 6.61 23.87
C GLN A 30 8.68 5.38 24.68
N ARG A 31 8.33 4.27 24.00
CA ARG A 31 7.91 3.01 24.64
C ARG A 31 9.09 2.11 25.02
N PHE A 32 10.18 2.19 24.28
CA PHE A 32 11.39 1.37 24.42
C PHE A 32 12.62 2.27 24.57
N PRO A 33 12.77 2.99 25.69
CA PRO A 33 13.87 3.94 25.89
C PRO A 33 15.25 3.27 26.01
N ASP A 34 15.30 1.96 26.31
CA ASP A 34 16.52 1.16 26.38
C ASP A 34 17.06 0.72 25.00
N VAL A 35 16.26 0.86 23.94
CA VAL A 35 16.66 0.46 22.59
C VAL A 35 17.23 1.68 21.86
N GLU A 36 18.37 1.50 21.20
CA GLU A 36 18.97 2.57 20.41
C GLU A 36 18.04 2.99 19.27
N ARG A 37 17.90 4.30 19.07
CA ARG A 37 16.99 4.85 18.05
C ARG A 37 17.34 4.39 16.63
N ALA A 38 18.63 4.20 16.33
CA ALA A 38 19.07 3.68 15.04
C ALA A 38 18.60 2.23 14.83
N ASP A 39 18.63 1.42 15.89
CA ASP A 39 18.18 0.02 15.90
C ASP A 39 16.65 -0.08 15.75
N LEU A 40 15.90 0.87 16.31
CA LEU A 40 14.45 1.00 16.09
C LEU A 40 14.12 1.44 14.66
N ASP A 41 14.87 2.39 14.12
CA ASP A 41 14.69 2.87 12.74
C ASP A 41 14.91 1.75 11.72
N GLU A 42 15.99 0.99 11.86
CA GLU A 42 16.28 -0.17 11.01
C GLU A 42 15.17 -1.22 11.09
N ARG A 43 14.72 -1.59 12.29
CA ARG A 43 13.64 -2.57 12.47
C ARG A 43 12.31 -2.13 11.88
N VAL A 44 11.97 -0.85 12.01
CA VAL A 44 10.72 -0.30 11.46
C VAL A 44 10.75 -0.31 9.94
N HIS A 45 11.86 0.09 9.32
CA HIS A 45 12.01 0.04 7.87
C HIS A 45 12.05 -1.39 7.33
N GLU A 46 12.76 -2.31 7.99
CA GLU A 46 12.80 -3.73 7.59
C GLU A 46 11.41 -4.38 7.66
N ALA A 47 10.64 -4.11 8.73
CA ALA A 47 9.28 -4.61 8.86
C ALA A 47 8.36 -4.02 7.78
N TYR A 48 8.50 -2.74 7.46
CA TYR A 48 7.73 -2.10 6.40
C TYR A 48 8.05 -2.69 5.02
N ASP A 49 9.33 -2.93 4.70
CA ASP A 49 9.74 -3.49 3.41
C ASP A 49 9.26 -4.93 3.24
N LYS A 50 9.38 -5.75 4.29
CA LYS A 50 8.82 -7.12 4.33
C LYS A 50 7.30 -7.11 4.13
N LEU A 51 6.60 -6.26 4.87
CA LEU A 51 5.14 -6.14 4.72
C LEU A 51 4.76 -5.62 3.33
N LYS A 52 5.55 -4.75 2.71
CA LYS A 52 5.31 -4.27 1.35
C LYS A 52 5.49 -5.38 0.31
N ASP A 53 6.53 -6.20 0.46
CA ASP A 53 6.79 -7.36 -0.40
C ASP A 53 5.70 -8.44 -0.23
N GLU A 54 5.32 -8.74 1.02
CA GLU A 54 4.27 -9.70 1.35
C GLU A 54 2.85 -9.19 1.04
N ALA A 55 2.61 -7.87 1.09
CA ALA A 55 1.29 -7.27 0.90
C ALA A 55 0.73 -7.45 -0.51
N THR A 56 1.41 -8.17 -1.42
CA THR A 56 0.76 -8.68 -2.63
C THR A 56 0.25 -7.52 -3.51
N ILE A 57 0.77 -6.29 -3.30
CA ILE A 57 0.32 -5.06 -3.97
C ILE A 57 0.60 -5.19 -5.46
N ASP A 58 1.75 -5.73 -5.84
CA ASP A 58 2.09 -6.00 -7.25
C ASP A 58 1.11 -6.98 -7.89
N SER A 59 0.80 -8.10 -7.24
CA SER A 59 -0.18 -9.07 -7.74
C SER A 59 -1.62 -8.54 -7.77
N HIS A 60 -2.00 -7.68 -6.82
CA HIS A 60 -3.29 -7.01 -6.84
C HIS A 60 -3.37 -5.96 -7.94
N LEU A 61 -2.29 -5.19 -8.15
CA LEU A 61 -2.14 -4.24 -9.24
C LEU A 61 -2.16 -4.95 -10.59
N VAL A 62 -1.45 -6.07 -10.75
CA VAL A 62 -1.48 -6.91 -11.97
C VAL A 62 -2.90 -7.40 -12.26
N ALA A 63 -3.62 -7.90 -11.25
CA ALA A 63 -5.01 -8.34 -11.42
C ALA A 63 -5.95 -7.18 -11.82
N MET A 64 -5.76 -5.99 -11.25
CA MET A 64 -6.50 -4.80 -11.63
C MET A 64 -6.14 -4.29 -13.03
N THR A 65 -4.86 -4.36 -13.42
CA THR A 65 -4.39 -4.00 -14.76
C THR A 65 -4.97 -4.93 -15.81
N GLU A 66 -4.97 -6.24 -15.59
CA GLU A 66 -5.58 -7.22 -16.49
C GLU A 66 -7.07 -6.92 -16.72
N ASN A 67 -7.81 -6.67 -15.63
CA ASN A 67 -9.21 -6.32 -15.70
C ASN A 67 -9.43 -5.03 -16.51
N ARG A 68 -8.65 -3.99 -16.20
CA ARG A 68 -8.75 -2.69 -16.87
C ARG A 68 -8.43 -2.77 -18.36
N VAL A 69 -7.38 -3.50 -18.75
CA VAL A 69 -7.00 -3.72 -20.15
C VAL A 69 -8.08 -4.50 -20.89
N THR A 70 -8.67 -5.52 -20.25
CA THR A 70 -9.77 -6.30 -20.84
C THR A 70 -11.01 -5.44 -21.09
N GLU A 71 -11.32 -4.52 -20.18
CA GLU A 71 -12.42 -3.56 -20.37
C GLU A 71 -12.14 -2.56 -21.49
N ASP A 72 -10.91 -2.06 -21.59
CA ASP A 72 -10.48 -1.12 -22.65
C ASP A 72 -10.59 -1.79 -24.04
N LEU A 73 -10.02 -2.99 -24.19
CA LEU A 73 -10.07 -3.77 -25.44
C LEU A 73 -11.53 -4.08 -25.84
N ARG A 74 -12.39 -4.42 -24.88
CA ARG A 74 -13.83 -4.63 -25.14
C ARG A 74 -14.52 -3.34 -25.61
N ALA A 75 -14.16 -2.19 -25.04
CA ALA A 75 -14.70 -0.88 -25.42
C ALA A 75 -14.24 -0.45 -26.83
N GLU A 76 -13.03 -0.84 -27.23
CA GLU A 76 -12.48 -0.63 -28.57
C GLU A 76 -13.03 -1.61 -29.62
N GLY A 77 -13.87 -2.57 -29.19
CA GLY A 77 -14.52 -3.54 -30.07
C GLY A 77 -13.69 -4.79 -30.35
N GLU A 78 -12.58 -5.00 -29.64
CA GLU A 78 -11.84 -6.25 -29.69
C GLU A 78 -12.66 -7.37 -29.02
N THR A 79 -12.71 -8.51 -29.69
CA THR A 79 -13.40 -9.69 -29.20
C THR A 79 -12.42 -10.53 -28.40
N VAL A 80 -12.75 -10.80 -27.13
CA VAL A 80 -12.02 -11.77 -26.32
C VAL A 80 -12.16 -13.13 -26.99
N HIS A 81 -11.14 -13.55 -27.73
CA HIS A 81 -11.00 -14.92 -28.17
C HIS A 81 -10.55 -15.75 -26.97
N VAL A 82 -11.50 -16.18 -26.15
CA VAL A 82 -11.26 -17.32 -25.25
C VAL A 82 -10.95 -18.49 -26.18
N ARG A 83 -9.68 -18.89 -26.25
CA ARG A 83 -9.28 -20.13 -26.90
C ARG A 83 -9.87 -21.25 -26.05
N GLY A 84 -11.11 -21.62 -26.36
CA GLY A 84 -11.71 -22.84 -25.89
C GLY A 84 -10.81 -23.98 -26.32
N GLU A 85 -10.16 -24.59 -25.34
CA GLU A 85 -9.69 -25.95 -25.43
C GLU A 85 -10.92 -26.83 -25.62
N ASP A 86 -11.31 -27.05 -26.88
CA ASP A 86 -12.20 -28.13 -27.27
C ASP A 86 -11.41 -29.01 -28.25
N ALA A 87 -10.55 -29.84 -27.64
CA ALA A 87 -10.14 -31.10 -28.22
C ALA A 87 -11.24 -32.11 -27.87
N GLY A 88 -12.04 -32.47 -28.88
CA GLY A 88 -13.11 -33.46 -28.76
C GLY A 88 -13.86 -33.70 -30.06
#